data_AF-A0A0D2ERI4-F1
#
_entry.id   AF-A0A0D2ERI4-F1
#
_cell.length_a   1.000
_cell.length_b   1.000
_cell.length_c   1.000
_cell.angle_alpha   90.00
_cell.angle_beta   90.00
_cell.angle_gamma   90.00
#
_symmetry.space_group_name_H-M   'P 1'
#
loop_
_entity.id
_entity.type
_entity.pdbx_description
1 polymer ?
#
loop_
_entity_poly.entity_id
_entity_poly.type
_entity_poly.pdbx_seq_one_letter_code
_entity_poly.pdbx_strand_id
1 'polypeptide(L)'
;MPLLHDVGRFLTCHANLPITNALSLADDHDLAPRLMTQSSSLISSHKQPGMSAKIARTIARQKEKIAEGNFYEAHQQLRVITSRYLKSSDYTSACDVLYNGALLLLRAGQGGSGGDLAMMLLNEVYNKGEFACNDENKKRLFEILHAFPQDEPTRKRFITETVGWSGRFGELDRGDPEVQDQVGRVFANEGEVYDAERHLILGTSSSAPVLASLHYNWYTLDQPHLAGIYASRSVLPYLLVGNLASANAALSTFTSHLTTSNPHLLAMSQPIESSKSGLSLRIFPSIPLLNFLSLLLLAAQKGDAGLFRQLCKYYAPHLKDAETLWSDALSNIGEVWFGIRMPRQGGNPLFDMMGSMLFGGGGGGQGGQGRGGTPRSNTPKPVTGGKREIEKPPTMDLD
;
A
#
# COMPACT_ATOMS: atom_id res chain seq x y z
N MET A 1 -7.64 -11.34 1.68
CA MET A 1 -6.45 -12.11 1.27
C MET A 1 -6.29 -12.31 -0.25
N PRO A 2 -7.31 -12.65 -1.07
CA PRO A 2 -7.08 -12.85 -2.52
C PRO A 2 -6.58 -11.57 -3.23
N LEU A 3 -7.11 -10.40 -2.88
CA LEU A 3 -6.73 -9.11 -3.50
C LEU A 3 -5.23 -8.74 -3.34
N LEU A 4 -4.58 -9.13 -2.24
CA LEU A 4 -3.15 -8.86 -2.02
C LEU A 4 -2.25 -9.82 -2.82
N HIS A 5 -2.71 -11.06 -3.01
CA HIS A 5 -2.02 -12.04 -3.83
C HIS A 5 -2.07 -11.66 -5.31
N ASP A 6 -3.19 -11.09 -5.78
CA ASP A 6 -3.34 -10.62 -7.16
C ASP A 6 -2.47 -9.38 -7.44
N VAL A 7 -2.37 -8.46 -6.48
CA VAL A 7 -1.40 -7.34 -6.54
C VAL A 7 0.03 -7.89 -6.54
N GLY A 8 0.36 -8.81 -5.64
CA GLY A 8 1.69 -9.42 -5.58
C GLY A 8 2.08 -10.07 -6.90
N ARG A 9 1.19 -10.87 -7.52
CA ARG A 9 1.41 -11.46 -8.84
C ARG A 9 1.65 -10.41 -9.90
N PHE A 10 0.78 -9.41 -9.99
CA PHE A 10 0.92 -8.33 -10.96
C PHE A 10 2.28 -7.61 -10.84
N LEU A 11 2.69 -7.24 -9.63
CA LEU A 11 3.98 -6.59 -9.36
C LEU A 11 5.16 -7.51 -9.72
N THR A 12 5.08 -8.80 -9.41
CA THR A 12 6.15 -9.78 -9.72
C THR A 12 6.25 -10.11 -11.21
N CYS A 13 5.13 -10.16 -11.94
CA CYS A 13 5.12 -10.37 -13.39
C CYS A 13 5.81 -9.22 -14.13
N HIS A 14 5.65 -7.98 -13.65
CA HIS A 14 6.37 -6.84 -14.20
C HIS A 14 7.83 -6.73 -13.73
N ALA A 15 8.24 -7.46 -12.68
CA ALA A 15 9.63 -7.48 -12.21
C ALA A 15 10.56 -8.33 -13.12
N ASN A 16 9.99 -9.23 -13.90
CA ASN A 16 10.72 -10.17 -14.78
C ASN A 16 10.86 -9.70 -16.23
N LEU A 17 10.47 -8.45 -16.55
CA LEU A 17 10.84 -7.85 -17.83
C LEU A 17 12.35 -7.63 -17.86
N PRO A 18 13.03 -7.75 -19.03
CA PRO A 18 14.38 -7.22 -19.20
C PRO A 18 14.31 -5.69 -19.25
N ILE A 19 13.81 -5.08 -18.17
CA ILE A 19 14.00 -3.67 -17.87
C ILE A 19 15.47 -3.58 -17.51
N THR A 20 16.22 -2.79 -18.27
CA THR A 20 17.66 -2.64 -18.08
C THR A 20 17.97 -2.37 -16.62
N ASN A 21 18.87 -3.18 -16.04
CA ASN A 21 19.53 -2.90 -14.77
C ASN A 21 20.32 -1.59 -14.91
N ALA A 22 19.67 -0.46 -14.68
CA ALA A 22 20.30 0.86 -14.64
C ALA A 22 20.20 1.51 -13.25
N LEU A 23 19.98 0.70 -12.20
CA LEU A 23 20.12 1.16 -10.81
C LEU A 23 21.53 0.90 -10.22
N SER A 24 22.51 0.52 -11.06
CA SER A 24 23.90 0.26 -10.63
C SER A 24 24.92 1.32 -11.10
N LEU A 25 24.49 2.40 -11.74
CA LEU A 25 25.40 3.47 -12.21
C LEU A 25 24.79 4.84 -11.89
N ALA A 26 24.73 5.16 -10.60
CA ALA A 26 24.55 6.53 -10.12
C ALA A 26 25.39 6.72 -8.86
N ASP A 27 26.71 6.61 -9.01
CA ASP A 27 27.70 7.20 -8.11
C ASP A 27 27.95 8.69 -8.44
N ASP A 28 27.07 9.32 -9.23
CA ASP A 28 27.07 10.75 -9.43
C ASP A 28 26.05 11.39 -8.48
N HIS A 29 26.59 11.88 -7.36
CA HIS A 29 26.02 13.01 -6.66
C HIS A 29 25.60 14.06 -7.70
N ASP A 30 24.32 14.46 -7.65
CA ASP A 30 23.74 15.67 -8.26
C ASP A 30 22.67 15.42 -9.35
N LEU A 31 21.54 14.80 -8.96
CA LEU A 31 20.27 14.92 -9.68
C LEU A 31 19.07 14.58 -8.78
N ALA A 32 18.87 15.40 -7.74
CA ALA A 32 17.63 15.46 -7.00
C ALA A 32 17.00 16.86 -7.14
N PRO A 33 16.03 17.08 -8.05
CA PRO A 33 15.26 18.32 -8.04
C PRO A 33 14.01 18.16 -7.16
N ARG A 34 14.09 18.81 -5.99
CA ARG A 34 13.02 19.64 -5.37
C ARG A 34 11.60 19.06 -5.35
N LEU A 35 11.34 18.19 -4.36
CA LEU A 35 10.02 18.05 -3.72
C LEU A 35 10.07 18.43 -2.22
N MET A 36 10.86 19.44 -1.87
CA MET A 36 10.85 20.02 -0.53
C MET A 36 10.97 21.54 -0.63
N THR A 37 9.83 22.23 -0.67
CA THR A 37 9.71 23.57 -0.13
C THR A 37 8.29 23.76 0.37
N GLN A 38 8.11 23.51 1.67
CA GLN A 38 7.47 24.40 2.64
C GLN A 38 7.02 23.57 3.85
N SER A 39 7.87 23.54 4.88
CA SER A 39 7.49 23.55 6.31
C SER A 39 8.74 23.36 7.17
N SER A 40 9.65 24.34 7.13
CA SER A 40 10.75 24.44 8.10
C SER A 40 10.82 25.86 8.63
N SER A 41 9.84 26.20 9.45
CA SER A 41 9.97 27.24 10.47
C SER A 41 8.96 26.93 11.57
N LEU A 42 9.45 26.29 12.64
CA LEU A 42 8.96 26.35 14.03
C LEU A 42 9.66 25.23 14.82
N ILE A 43 10.94 25.44 15.15
CA ILE A 43 11.49 24.80 16.35
C ILE A 43 10.88 25.56 17.53
N SER A 44 9.64 25.22 17.85
CA SER A 44 9.05 25.52 19.15
C SER A 44 9.52 24.45 20.11
N SER A 45 9.99 24.87 21.28
CA SER A 45 10.37 23.99 22.39
C SER A 45 9.14 23.23 22.90
N HIS A 46 8.78 22.15 22.23
CA HIS A 46 7.79 21.23 22.77
C HIS A 46 8.40 20.49 23.95
N LYS A 47 8.07 20.96 25.16
CA LYS A 47 8.03 20.12 26.37
C LYS A 47 7.18 18.89 26.02
N GLN A 48 7.83 17.74 25.87
CA GLN A 48 7.17 16.43 25.81
C GLN A 48 6.35 16.26 27.10
N PRO A 49 5.01 16.27 27.06
CA PRO A 49 4.20 16.12 28.25
C PRO A 49 4.19 14.63 28.63
N GLY A 50 4.80 14.28 29.77
CA GLY A 50 4.69 12.93 30.35
C GLY A 50 6.00 12.28 30.81
N MET A 51 7.17 12.77 30.39
CA MET A 51 8.43 12.13 30.77
C MET A 51 8.76 12.40 32.24
N SER A 52 8.90 11.33 33.03
CA SER A 52 9.35 11.40 34.43
C SER A 52 10.71 12.09 34.53
N ALA A 53 10.89 12.98 35.52
CA ALA A 53 12.17 13.65 35.79
C ALA A 53 13.34 12.67 35.99
N LYS A 54 13.05 11.44 36.44
CA LYS A 54 14.05 10.37 36.57
C LYS A 54 14.51 9.84 35.20
N ILE A 55 13.59 9.67 34.26
CA ILE A 55 13.89 9.25 32.90
C ILE A 55 14.66 10.35 32.19
N ALA A 56 14.23 11.61 32.30
CA ALA A 56 14.94 12.74 31.71
C ALA A 56 16.41 12.82 32.15
N ARG A 57 16.70 12.67 33.45
CA ARG A 57 18.08 12.59 33.96
C ARG A 57 18.85 11.39 33.43
N THR A 58 18.19 10.24 33.29
CA THR A 58 18.80 9.04 32.73
C THR A 58 19.21 9.28 31.28
N ILE A 59 18.30 9.82 30.46
CA ILE A 59 18.55 10.12 29.05
C ILE A 59 19.67 11.16 28.90
N ALA A 60 19.68 12.21 29.73
CA ALA A 60 20.76 13.21 29.73
C ALA A 60 22.13 12.57 29.97
N ARG A 61 22.25 11.70 30.98
CA ARG A 61 23.49 10.96 31.27
C ARG A 61 23.90 10.03 30.11
N GLN A 62 22.96 9.37 29.45
CA GLN A 62 23.29 8.54 28.29
C GLN A 62 23.76 9.40 27.11
N LYS A 63 23.21 10.61 26.96
CA LYS A 63 23.65 11.57 25.95
C LYS A 63 25.13 11.95 26.13
N GLU A 64 25.54 12.21 27.37
CA GLU A 64 26.95 12.50 27.70
C GLU A 64 27.86 11.32 27.36
N LYS A 65 27.50 10.10 27.77
CA LYS A 65 28.27 8.88 27.44
C LYS A 65 28.42 8.65 25.94
N ILE A 66 27.36 8.88 25.18
CA ILE A 66 27.39 8.76 23.71
C ILE A 66 28.32 9.84 23.11
N ALA A 67 28.31 11.06 23.66
CA ALA A 67 29.24 12.12 23.24
C ALA A 67 30.71 11.79 23.55
N GLU A 68 30.97 11.04 24.63
CA GLU A 68 32.29 10.53 25.00
C GLU A 68 32.73 9.29 24.18
N GLY A 69 31.88 8.77 23.29
CA GLY A 69 32.16 7.56 22.50
C GLY A 69 31.89 6.24 23.25
N ASN A 70 31.31 6.29 24.44
CA ASN A 70 30.99 5.12 25.28
C ASN A 70 29.68 4.43 24.84
N PHE A 71 29.55 4.10 23.55
CA PHE A 71 28.30 3.61 22.93
C PHE A 71 27.82 2.28 23.50
N TYR A 72 28.71 1.29 23.60
CA TYR A 72 28.39 -0.04 24.11
C TYR A 72 27.88 0.03 25.56
N GLU A 73 28.54 0.83 26.39
CA GLU A 73 28.14 0.99 27.78
C GLU A 73 26.78 1.68 27.89
N ALA A 74 26.54 2.73 27.08
CA ALA A 74 25.25 3.39 27.03
C ALA A 74 24.12 2.43 26.62
N HIS A 75 24.36 1.62 25.58
CA HIS A 75 23.43 0.58 25.11
C HIS A 75 23.09 -0.43 26.21
N GLN A 76 24.09 -1.02 26.87
CA GLN A 76 23.84 -2.00 27.93
C GLN A 76 23.12 -1.37 29.14
N GLN A 77 23.47 -0.14 29.53
CA GLN A 77 22.77 0.57 30.60
C GLN A 77 21.29 0.79 30.25
N LEU A 78 20.98 1.19 29.02
CA LEU A 78 19.60 1.36 28.55
C LEU A 78 18.81 0.04 28.63
N ARG A 79 19.41 -1.10 28.22
CA ARG A 79 18.78 -2.43 28.32
C ARG A 79 18.51 -2.84 29.77
N VAL A 80 19.47 -2.61 30.67
CA VAL A 80 19.32 -2.93 32.10
C VAL A 80 18.21 -2.09 32.73
N ILE A 81 18.15 -0.79 32.44
CA ILE A 81 17.11 0.10 32.96
C ILE A 81 15.74 -0.32 32.44
N THR A 82 15.64 -0.59 31.14
CA THR A 82 14.40 -1.08 30.51
C THR A 82 13.93 -2.37 31.16
N SER A 83 14.83 -3.33 31.37
CA SER A 83 14.49 -4.62 32.00
C SER A 83 13.93 -4.46 33.41
N ARG A 84 14.33 -3.41 34.15
CA ARG A 84 13.75 -3.11 35.47
C ARG A 84 12.32 -2.60 35.36
N TYR A 85 12.03 -1.70 34.41
CA TYR A 85 10.68 -1.21 34.16
C TYR A 85 9.74 -2.30 33.65
N LEU A 86 10.22 -3.18 32.75
CA LEU A 86 9.45 -4.33 32.26
C LEU A 86 9.10 -5.30 33.40
N LYS A 87 10.04 -5.56 34.33
CA LYS A 87 9.76 -6.40 35.51
C LYS A 87 8.67 -5.83 36.42
N SER A 88 8.54 -4.51 36.49
CA SER A 88 7.47 -3.83 37.22
C SER A 88 6.22 -3.56 36.36
N SER A 89 6.15 -4.12 35.14
CA SER A 89 5.06 -3.87 34.17
C SER A 89 4.84 -2.38 33.85
N ASP A 90 5.88 -1.54 34.04
CA ASP A 90 5.84 -0.12 33.71
C ASP A 90 6.24 0.07 32.24
N TYR A 91 5.31 -0.28 31.35
CA TYR A 91 5.51 -0.22 29.90
C TYR A 91 5.68 1.22 29.40
N THR A 92 5.05 2.20 30.03
CA THR A 92 5.18 3.62 29.67
C THR A 92 6.60 4.13 29.90
N SER A 93 7.19 3.86 31.08
CA SER A 93 8.58 4.22 31.34
C SER A 93 9.56 3.45 30.46
N ALA A 94 9.30 2.16 30.20
CA ALA A 94 10.11 1.36 29.28
C ALA A 94 10.06 1.92 27.85
N CYS A 95 8.88 2.33 27.39
CA CYS A 95 8.68 3.00 26.10
C CYS A 95 9.56 4.23 25.98
N ASP A 96 9.49 5.14 26.96
CA ASP A 96 10.27 6.38 26.94
C ASP A 96 11.78 6.12 26.91
N VAL A 97 12.27 5.17 27.71
CA VAL A 97 13.70 4.83 27.74
C VAL A 97 14.17 4.25 26.41
N LEU A 98 13.43 3.29 25.84
CA LEU A 98 13.80 2.64 24.59
C LEU A 98 13.66 3.57 23.40
N TYR A 99 12.58 4.34 23.31
CA TYR A 99 12.34 5.30 22.25
C TYR A 99 13.48 6.34 22.16
N ASN A 100 13.79 7.00 23.27
CA ASN A 100 14.86 7.99 23.31
C ASN A 100 16.24 7.34 23.12
N GLY A 101 16.47 6.17 23.74
CA GLY A 101 17.72 5.44 23.62
C GLY A 101 18.03 4.99 22.18
N ALA A 102 17.04 4.43 21.49
CA ALA A 102 17.16 4.03 20.08
C ALA A 102 17.51 5.22 19.20
N LEU A 103 16.78 6.34 19.32
CA LEU A 103 17.05 7.54 18.55
C LEU A 103 18.45 8.11 18.80
N LEU A 104 18.91 8.12 20.05
CA LEU A 104 20.25 8.61 20.37
C LEU A 104 21.35 7.77 19.72
N LEU A 105 21.23 6.44 19.76
CA LEU A 105 22.23 5.55 19.18
C LEU A 105 22.18 5.54 17.65
N LEU A 106 20.98 5.50 17.06
CA LEU A 106 20.80 5.57 15.59
C LEU A 106 21.40 6.86 15.03
N ARG A 107 21.09 8.02 15.65
CA ARG A 107 21.64 9.32 15.23
C ARG A 107 23.14 9.47 15.50
N ALA A 108 23.71 8.65 16.37
CA ALA A 108 25.16 8.57 16.61
C ALA A 108 25.87 7.56 15.67
N GLY A 109 25.18 7.05 14.64
CA GLY A 109 25.72 6.08 13.69
C GLY A 109 25.85 4.65 14.26
N GLN A 110 25.30 4.39 15.44
CA GLN A 110 25.33 3.07 16.07
C GLN A 110 24.10 2.25 15.67
N GLY A 111 23.99 1.96 14.38
CA GLY A 111 22.86 1.27 13.75
C GLY A 111 22.43 0.00 14.46
N GLY A 112 23.35 -0.95 14.67
CA GLY A 112 23.04 -2.21 15.36
C GLY A 112 22.56 -2.04 16.82
N SER A 113 23.14 -1.11 17.58
CA SER A 113 22.74 -0.88 18.98
C SER A 113 21.40 -0.17 19.07
N GLY A 114 21.19 0.85 18.22
CA GLY A 114 19.92 1.56 18.12
C GLY A 114 18.79 0.66 17.60
N GLY A 115 19.10 -0.19 16.62
CA GLY A 115 18.19 -1.19 16.06
C GLY A 115 17.78 -2.26 17.07
N ASP A 116 18.70 -2.74 17.91
CA ASP A 116 18.36 -3.65 19.02
C ASP A 116 17.36 -3.01 19.99
N LEU A 117 17.57 -1.75 20.39
CA LEU A 117 16.63 -1.04 21.27
C LEU A 117 15.28 -0.79 20.59
N ALA A 118 15.27 -0.46 19.30
CA ALA A 118 14.04 -0.29 18.53
C ALA A 118 13.25 -1.60 18.41
N MET A 119 13.92 -2.73 18.19
CA MET A 119 13.31 -4.05 18.20
C MET A 119 12.80 -4.45 19.58
N MET A 120 13.54 -4.11 20.64
CA MET A 120 13.09 -4.32 22.01
C MET A 120 11.83 -3.48 22.31
N LEU A 121 11.75 -2.25 21.79
CA LEU A 121 10.56 -1.40 21.91
C LEU A 121 9.34 -2.07 21.27
N LEU A 122 9.47 -2.53 20.03
CA LEU A 122 8.37 -3.20 19.35
C LEU A 122 7.92 -4.48 20.06
N ASN A 123 8.86 -5.36 20.42
CA ASN A 123 8.52 -6.68 20.95
C ASN A 123 8.10 -6.65 22.42
N GLU A 124 8.87 -5.98 23.26
CA GLU A 124 8.70 -6.05 24.71
C GLU A 124 7.74 -4.99 25.25
N VAL A 125 7.55 -3.89 24.51
CA VAL A 125 6.63 -2.82 24.93
C VAL A 125 5.39 -2.81 24.06
N TYR A 126 5.52 -2.67 22.74
CA TYR A 126 4.34 -2.46 21.90
C TYR A 126 3.50 -3.73 21.77
N ASN A 127 4.14 -4.87 21.48
CA ASN A 127 3.45 -6.16 21.35
C ASN A 127 3.03 -6.74 22.71
N LYS A 128 3.94 -6.84 23.68
CA LYS A 128 3.62 -7.43 25.00
C LYS A 128 2.79 -6.51 25.90
N GLY A 129 2.99 -5.20 25.81
CA GLY A 129 2.19 -4.21 26.53
C GLY A 129 0.90 -3.83 25.80
N GLU A 130 0.63 -4.45 24.63
CA GLU A 130 -0.59 -4.26 23.83
C GLU A 130 -0.88 -2.79 23.50
N PHE A 131 0.15 -2.05 23.09
CA PHE A 131 -0.01 -0.63 22.77
C PHE A 131 -0.87 -0.48 21.51
N ALA A 132 -1.96 0.28 21.64
CA ALA A 132 -2.85 0.60 20.54
C ALA A 132 -2.12 1.34 19.40
N CYS A 133 -2.54 1.08 18.16
CA CYS A 133 -2.06 1.78 16.97
C CYS A 133 -2.69 3.18 16.86
N ASN A 134 -2.33 4.07 17.79
CA ASN A 134 -2.73 5.47 17.80
C ASN A 134 -1.64 6.39 17.22
N ASP A 135 -1.98 7.67 16.99
CA ASP A 135 -1.08 8.63 16.36
C ASP A 135 0.22 8.87 17.15
N GLU A 136 0.14 8.85 18.48
CA GLU A 136 1.31 9.04 19.35
C GLU A 136 2.33 7.91 19.16
N ASN A 137 1.86 6.66 19.16
CA ASN A 137 2.71 5.48 19.00
C ASN A 137 3.25 5.35 17.58
N LYS A 138 2.41 5.60 16.56
CA LYS A 138 2.85 5.66 15.15
C LYS A 138 3.97 6.67 14.97
N LYS A 139 3.80 7.89 15.49
CA LYS A 139 4.80 8.96 15.38
C LYS A 139 6.15 8.57 15.99
N ARG A 140 6.17 7.92 17.15
CA ARG A 140 7.42 7.41 17.76
C ARG A 140 8.13 6.42 16.85
N LEU A 141 7.39 5.47 16.27
CA LEU A 141 7.97 4.48 15.35
C LEU A 141 8.44 5.13 14.04
N PHE A 142 7.75 6.15 13.54
CA PHE A 142 8.18 6.91 12.36
C PHE A 142 9.48 7.67 12.62
N GLU A 143 9.62 8.33 13.76
CA GLU A 143 10.87 9.01 14.13
C GLU A 143 12.05 8.03 14.20
N ILE A 144 11.82 6.82 14.73
CA ILE A 144 12.83 5.76 14.74
C ILE A 144 13.14 5.28 13.32
N LEU A 145 12.11 5.00 12.51
CA LEU A 145 12.27 4.55 11.12
C LEU A 145 13.16 5.50 10.31
N HIS A 146 12.92 6.80 10.44
CA HIS A 146 13.69 7.83 9.73
C HIS A 146 15.11 8.03 10.30
N ALA A 147 15.40 7.54 11.50
CA ALA A 147 16.72 7.58 12.09
C ALA A 147 17.61 6.39 11.68
N PHE A 148 17.03 5.31 11.13
CA PHE A 148 17.80 4.17 10.66
C PHE A 148 18.64 4.52 9.42
N PRO A 149 19.93 4.10 9.37
CA PRO A 149 20.70 4.08 8.14
C PRO A 149 20.07 3.15 7.09
N GLN A 150 20.19 3.48 5.80
CA GLN A 150 19.56 2.71 4.71
C GLN A 150 20.03 1.25 4.66
N ASP A 151 21.33 1.04 4.90
CA ASP A 151 22.05 -0.21 4.82
C ASP A 151 22.02 -1.04 6.13
N GLU A 152 21.42 -0.49 7.19
CA GLU A 152 21.37 -1.17 8.50
C GLU A 152 20.54 -2.47 8.42
N PRO A 153 21.15 -3.66 8.67
CA PRO A 153 20.47 -4.94 8.50
C PRO A 153 19.19 -5.11 9.32
N THR A 154 19.14 -4.49 10.52
CA THR A 154 17.98 -4.59 11.42
C THR A 154 16.76 -3.81 10.92
N ARG A 155 16.93 -2.87 9.98
CA ARG A 155 15.87 -1.97 9.49
C ARG A 155 14.73 -2.69 8.81
N LYS A 156 15.01 -3.65 7.92
CA LYS A 156 13.96 -4.44 7.22
C LYS A 156 13.08 -5.22 8.21
N ARG A 157 13.70 -5.76 9.27
CA ARG A 157 12.98 -6.43 10.35
C ARG A 157 12.12 -5.45 11.14
N PHE A 158 12.66 -4.29 11.50
CA PHE A 158 11.92 -3.24 12.20
C PHE A 158 10.67 -2.80 11.41
N ILE A 159 10.80 -2.60 10.09
CA ILE A 159 9.68 -2.29 9.19
C ILE A 159 8.61 -3.38 9.23
N THR A 160 9.03 -4.65 9.05
CA THR A 160 8.13 -5.80 9.04
C THR A 160 7.34 -5.91 10.34
N GLU A 161 8.01 -5.75 11.48
CA GLU A 161 7.40 -5.84 12.81
C GLU A 161 6.52 -4.62 13.11
N THR A 162 6.86 -3.43 12.61
CA THR A 162 6.04 -2.22 12.72
C THR A 162 4.72 -2.38 11.96
N VAL A 163 4.79 -2.86 10.72
CA VAL A 163 3.59 -3.16 9.93
C VAL A 163 2.76 -4.26 10.62
N GLY A 164 3.40 -5.33 11.09
CA GLY A 164 2.74 -6.42 11.82
C GLY A 164 2.05 -5.97 13.11
N TRP A 165 2.71 -5.11 13.90
CA TRP A 165 2.12 -4.47 15.09
C TRP A 165 0.89 -3.65 14.70
N SER A 166 1.00 -2.81 13.67
CA SER A 166 -0.13 -1.98 13.24
C SER A 166 -1.32 -2.79 12.74
N GLY A 167 -1.09 -3.97 12.15
CA GLY A 167 -2.16 -4.87 11.73
C GLY A 167 -2.81 -5.61 12.90
N ARG A 168 -2.06 -5.88 13.97
CA ARG A 168 -2.58 -6.57 15.17
C ARG A 168 -3.33 -5.64 16.11
N PHE A 169 -2.85 -4.41 16.27
CA PHE A 169 -3.36 -3.44 17.24
C PHE A 169 -4.00 -2.20 16.59
N GLY A 170 -4.25 -2.26 15.28
CA GLY A 170 -5.00 -1.27 14.52
C GLY A 170 -6.30 -1.85 13.96
N GLU A 171 -6.94 -1.11 13.06
CA GLU A 171 -8.25 -1.50 12.51
C GLU A 171 -8.17 -2.48 11.33
N LEU A 172 -7.02 -2.54 10.65
CA LEU A 172 -6.85 -3.29 9.42
C LEU A 172 -5.77 -4.35 9.59
N ASP A 173 -6.12 -5.63 9.46
CA ASP A 173 -5.19 -6.76 9.58
C ASP A 173 -3.97 -6.67 8.64
N ARG A 174 -4.09 -5.94 7.53
CA ARG A 174 -3.02 -5.71 6.54
C ARG A 174 -2.05 -4.59 6.93
N GLY A 175 -2.17 -4.02 8.13
CA GLY A 175 -1.42 -2.86 8.60
C GLY A 175 -2.16 -1.54 8.42
N ASP A 176 -1.80 -0.58 9.26
CA ASP A 176 -2.36 0.77 9.26
C ASP A 176 -1.95 1.55 7.98
N PRO A 177 -2.86 2.26 7.30
CA PRO A 177 -2.55 2.96 6.06
C PRO A 177 -1.50 4.06 6.19
N GLU A 178 -1.41 4.75 7.33
CA GLU A 178 -0.37 5.77 7.55
C GLU A 178 0.99 5.13 7.76
N VAL A 179 1.05 4.00 8.47
CA VAL A 179 2.27 3.20 8.60
C VAL A 179 2.75 2.71 7.22
N GLN A 180 1.85 2.18 6.41
CA GLN A 180 2.14 1.74 5.05
C GLN A 180 2.64 2.92 4.17
N ASP A 181 1.99 4.09 4.24
CA ASP A 181 2.42 5.28 3.52
C ASP A 181 3.84 5.73 3.91
N GLN A 182 4.14 5.82 5.20
CA GLN A 182 5.46 6.25 5.67
C GLN A 182 6.57 5.27 5.27
N VAL A 183 6.35 3.97 5.43
CA VAL A 183 7.31 2.95 4.97
C VAL A 183 7.50 3.02 3.45
N GLY A 184 6.41 3.14 2.70
CA GLY A 184 6.46 3.24 1.25
C GLY A 184 7.22 4.48 0.76
N ARG A 185 7.10 5.63 1.45
CA ARG A 185 7.85 6.85 1.15
C ARG A 185 9.34 6.70 1.40
N VAL A 186 9.74 6.00 2.47
CA VAL A 186 11.15 5.71 2.75
C VAL A 186 11.76 4.91 1.59
N PHE A 187 11.11 3.81 1.18
CA PHE A 187 11.58 3.03 0.03
C PHE A 187 11.56 3.81 -1.29
N ALA A 188 10.54 4.65 -1.52
CA ALA A 188 10.45 5.48 -2.72
C ALA A 188 11.60 6.50 -2.81
N ASN A 189 11.95 7.13 -1.70
CA ASN A 189 13.07 8.08 -1.63
C ASN A 189 14.44 7.39 -1.86
N GLU A 190 14.52 6.09 -1.58
CA GLU A 190 15.72 5.27 -1.75
C GLU A 190 15.80 4.61 -3.14
N GLY A 191 14.80 4.80 -3.99
CA GLY A 191 14.73 4.17 -5.31
C GLY A 191 14.36 2.67 -5.28
N GLU A 192 13.97 2.14 -4.12
CA GLU A 192 13.58 0.74 -3.93
C GLU A 192 12.14 0.50 -4.40
N VAL A 193 11.93 0.52 -5.73
CA VAL A 193 10.58 0.62 -6.32
C VAL A 193 9.66 -0.53 -5.92
N TYR A 194 10.15 -1.77 -5.95
CA TYR A 194 9.30 -2.93 -5.66
C TYR A 194 8.83 -2.98 -4.20
N ASP A 195 9.67 -2.54 -3.26
CA ASP A 195 9.28 -2.44 -1.86
C ASP A 195 8.34 -1.25 -1.65
N ALA A 196 8.61 -0.10 -2.29
CA ALA A 196 7.72 1.05 -2.27
C ALA A 196 6.31 0.72 -2.79
N GLU A 197 6.18 -0.01 -3.90
CA GLU A 197 4.90 -0.46 -4.47
C GLU A 197 4.05 -1.21 -3.43
N ARG A 198 4.64 -2.23 -2.79
CA ARG A 198 3.94 -3.09 -1.81
C ARG A 198 3.30 -2.31 -0.68
N HIS A 199 3.96 -1.25 -0.24
CA HIS A 199 3.53 -0.41 0.87
C HIS A 199 2.58 0.71 0.40
N LEU A 200 2.93 1.47 -0.64
CA LEU A 200 2.15 2.62 -1.10
C LEU A 200 0.76 2.24 -1.61
N ILE A 201 0.59 1.05 -2.22
CA ILE A 201 -0.73 0.57 -2.69
C ILE A 201 -1.72 0.41 -1.52
N LEU A 202 -1.22 0.13 -0.31
CA LEU A 202 -2.01 -0.06 0.91
C LEU A 202 -2.01 1.17 1.82
N GLY A 203 -1.36 2.26 1.37
CA GLY A 203 -1.20 3.48 2.13
C GLY A 203 -2.43 4.40 2.12
N THR A 204 -2.18 5.68 2.31
CA THR A 204 -3.21 6.74 2.35
C THR A 204 -3.54 7.26 0.95
N SER A 205 -4.48 8.21 0.88
CA SER A 205 -4.76 8.95 -0.36
C SER A 205 -3.53 9.70 -0.90
N SER A 206 -2.57 10.05 -0.04
CA SER A 206 -1.34 10.74 -0.42
C SER A 206 -0.28 9.80 -1.02
N SER A 207 -0.46 8.47 -0.92
CA SER A 207 0.49 7.47 -1.42
C SER A 207 0.45 7.33 -2.94
N ALA A 208 -0.72 7.51 -3.56
CA ALA A 208 -0.90 7.36 -5.00
C ALA A 208 -0.06 8.35 -5.83
N PRO A 209 -0.03 9.66 -5.53
CA PRO A 209 0.85 10.60 -6.22
C PRO A 209 2.34 10.28 -6.07
N VAL A 210 2.76 9.76 -4.89
CA VAL A 210 4.16 9.36 -4.66
C VAL A 210 4.53 8.18 -5.54
N LEU A 211 3.70 7.14 -5.55
CA LEU A 211 3.91 5.95 -6.36
C LEU A 211 3.95 6.30 -7.86
N ALA A 212 3.03 7.15 -8.32
CA ALA A 212 3.00 7.62 -9.70
C ALA A 212 4.25 8.43 -10.08
N SER A 213 4.76 9.26 -9.17
CA SER A 213 5.99 10.01 -9.39
C SER A 213 7.22 9.09 -9.44
N LEU A 214 7.28 8.09 -8.57
CA LEU A 214 8.33 7.07 -8.58
C LEU A 214 8.36 6.28 -9.89
N HIS A 215 7.20 5.81 -10.36
CA HIS A 215 7.09 5.12 -11.64
C HIS A 215 7.37 6.02 -12.84
N TYR A 216 7.04 7.31 -12.75
CA TYR A 216 7.40 8.27 -13.80
C TYR A 216 8.92 8.45 -13.87
N ASN A 217 9.59 8.64 -12.74
CA ASN A 217 11.04 8.73 -12.69
C ASN A 217 11.69 7.46 -13.25
N TRP A 218 11.18 6.28 -12.90
CA TRP A 218 11.66 5.03 -13.47
C TRP A 218 11.47 4.96 -14.99
N TYR A 219 10.29 5.37 -15.48
CA TYR A 219 10.00 5.46 -16.91
C TYR A 219 11.00 6.35 -17.66
N THR A 220 11.52 7.43 -17.06
CA THR A 220 12.47 8.33 -17.75
C THR A 220 13.79 7.66 -18.13
N LEU A 221 14.09 6.49 -17.56
CA LEU A 221 15.27 5.68 -17.86
C LEU A 221 15.02 4.69 -19.02
N ASP A 222 13.82 4.66 -19.60
CA ASP A 222 13.37 3.65 -20.54
C ASP A 222 12.76 4.25 -21.82
N GLN A 223 12.26 3.41 -22.72
CA GLN A 223 11.76 3.84 -24.03
C GLN A 223 10.39 4.55 -23.94
N PRO A 224 10.16 5.65 -24.70
CA PRO A 224 8.94 6.44 -24.61
C PRO A 224 7.62 5.68 -24.81
N HIS A 225 7.63 4.63 -25.64
CA HIS A 225 6.44 3.82 -25.92
C HIS A 225 5.97 2.99 -24.70
N LEU A 226 6.81 2.83 -23.68
CA LEU A 226 6.51 2.10 -22.44
C LEU A 226 5.79 2.95 -21.40
N ALA A 227 5.55 4.25 -21.64
CA ALA A 227 4.85 5.13 -20.71
C ALA A 227 3.52 4.55 -20.20
N GLY A 228 2.74 3.89 -21.08
CA GLY A 228 1.49 3.22 -20.70
C GLY A 228 1.69 2.04 -19.74
N ILE A 229 2.80 1.32 -19.85
CA ILE A 229 3.15 0.20 -18.96
C ILE A 229 3.49 0.73 -17.56
N TYR A 230 4.37 1.73 -17.45
CA TYR A 230 4.72 2.34 -16.15
C TYR A 230 3.51 3.04 -15.50
N ALA A 231 2.66 3.72 -16.29
CA ALA A 231 1.40 4.26 -15.79
C ALA A 231 0.51 3.15 -15.20
N SER A 232 0.41 2.00 -15.87
CA SER A 232 -0.41 0.88 -15.41
C SER A 232 0.04 0.30 -14.07
N ARG A 233 1.35 0.31 -13.79
CA ARG A 233 1.91 -0.10 -12.49
C ARG A 233 1.40 0.78 -11.35
N SER A 234 1.11 2.04 -11.64
CA SER A 234 0.55 2.98 -10.66
C SER A 234 -0.96 2.86 -10.51
N VAL A 235 -1.67 2.30 -11.49
CA VAL A 235 -3.13 2.40 -11.62
C VAL A 235 -3.83 1.07 -11.34
N LEU A 236 -3.41 0.01 -12.02
CA LEU A 236 -4.07 -1.30 -11.95
C LEU A 236 -4.04 -1.89 -10.53
N PRO A 237 -2.96 -1.78 -9.73
CA PRO A 237 -2.97 -2.27 -8.36
C PRO A 237 -3.99 -1.58 -7.46
N TYR A 238 -4.21 -0.26 -7.62
CA TYR A 238 -5.27 0.43 -6.87
C TYR A 238 -6.67 -0.05 -7.27
N LEU A 239 -6.90 -0.35 -8.55
CA LEU A 239 -8.16 -0.97 -8.98
C LEU A 239 -8.33 -2.37 -8.41
N LEU A 240 -7.26 -3.18 -8.36
CA LEU A 240 -7.28 -4.52 -7.77
C LEU A 240 -7.67 -4.49 -6.29
N VAL A 241 -7.21 -3.49 -5.52
CA VAL A 241 -7.61 -3.34 -4.11
C VAL A 241 -8.92 -2.57 -3.91
N GLY A 242 -9.65 -2.26 -4.98
CA GLY A 242 -10.95 -1.58 -4.93
C GLY A 242 -10.87 -0.07 -4.63
N ASN A 243 -9.73 0.57 -4.85
CA ASN A 243 -9.51 2.00 -4.57
C ASN A 243 -9.48 2.85 -5.84
N LEU A 244 -10.66 3.24 -6.34
CA LEU A 244 -10.81 4.07 -7.53
C LEU A 244 -10.25 5.49 -7.33
N ALA A 245 -10.35 6.06 -6.13
CA ALA A 245 -9.86 7.40 -5.85
C ALA A 245 -8.34 7.50 -6.02
N SER A 246 -7.60 6.56 -5.41
CA SER A 246 -6.15 6.47 -5.56
C SER A 246 -5.73 6.12 -7.00
N ALA A 247 -6.48 5.26 -7.70
CA ALA A 247 -6.21 4.94 -9.10
C ALA A 247 -6.31 6.18 -10.02
N ASN A 248 -7.34 7.03 -9.81
CA ASN A 248 -7.47 8.31 -10.51
C ASN A 248 -6.36 9.28 -10.15
N ALA A 249 -6.03 9.43 -8.87
CA ALA A 249 -4.95 10.30 -8.42
C ALA A 249 -3.61 9.89 -9.04
N ALA A 250 -3.29 8.59 -9.04
CA ALA A 250 -2.08 8.05 -9.63
C ALA A 250 -1.99 8.33 -11.14
N LEU A 251 -3.06 8.07 -11.90
CA LEU A 251 -3.07 8.35 -13.34
C LEU A 251 -2.94 9.86 -13.63
N SER A 252 -3.65 10.70 -12.87
CA SER A 252 -3.57 12.15 -13.00
C SER A 252 -2.16 12.68 -12.72
N THR A 253 -1.49 12.19 -11.67
CA THR A 253 -0.11 12.59 -11.36
C THR A 253 0.86 12.14 -12.45
N PHE A 254 0.78 10.87 -12.89
CA PHE A 254 1.66 10.34 -13.94
C PHE A 254 1.50 11.12 -15.25
N THR A 255 0.25 11.36 -15.68
CA THR A 255 -0.04 12.10 -16.92
C THR A 255 0.35 13.57 -16.84
N SER A 256 0.21 14.20 -15.66
CA SER A 256 0.73 15.55 -15.42
C SER A 256 2.23 15.61 -15.65
N HIS A 257 3.01 14.72 -15.01
CA HIS A 257 4.46 14.66 -15.21
C HIS A 257 4.83 14.43 -16.68
N LEU A 258 4.17 13.46 -17.32
CA LEU A 258 4.41 13.12 -18.72
C LEU A 258 4.17 14.31 -19.67
N THR A 259 3.08 15.06 -19.47
CA THR A 259 2.74 16.20 -20.33
C THR A 259 3.56 17.45 -20.02
N THR A 260 3.95 17.67 -18.77
CA THR A 260 4.86 18.76 -18.39
C THR A 260 6.24 18.57 -19.01
N SER A 261 6.79 17.35 -19.00
CA SER A 261 8.09 17.08 -19.62
C SER A 261 8.04 16.94 -21.14
N ASN A 262 6.85 16.72 -21.73
CA ASN A 262 6.68 16.53 -23.17
C ASN A 262 5.59 17.46 -23.75
N PRO A 263 5.85 18.78 -23.89
CA PRO A 263 4.85 19.72 -24.40
C PRO A 263 4.31 19.37 -25.79
N HIS A 264 5.11 18.73 -26.64
CA HIS A 264 4.67 18.28 -27.96
C HIS A 264 3.62 17.15 -27.87
N LEU A 265 3.76 16.23 -26.91
CA LEU A 265 2.76 15.19 -26.63
C LEU A 265 1.44 15.84 -26.19
N LEU A 266 1.51 16.88 -25.36
CA LEU A 266 0.35 17.66 -24.95
C LEU A 266 -0.33 18.36 -26.15
N ALA A 267 0.45 18.97 -27.05
CA ALA A 267 -0.08 19.64 -28.24
C ALA A 267 -0.81 18.68 -29.20
N MET A 268 -0.34 17.43 -29.33
CA MET A 268 -0.99 16.42 -30.17
C MET A 268 -2.18 15.72 -29.49
N SER A 269 -2.31 15.87 -28.18
CA SER A 269 -3.39 15.23 -27.43
C SER A 269 -4.73 15.94 -27.64
N GLN A 270 -5.82 15.17 -27.62
CA GLN A 270 -7.16 15.67 -27.84
C GLN A 270 -7.93 15.73 -26.50
N PRO A 271 -8.39 16.92 -26.06
CA PRO A 271 -9.26 17.01 -24.90
C PRO A 271 -10.66 16.48 -25.25
N ILE A 272 -11.24 15.71 -24.33
CA ILE A 272 -12.62 15.26 -24.34
C ILE A 272 -13.26 15.84 -23.09
N GLU A 273 -14.13 16.84 -23.29
CA GLU A 273 -14.87 17.47 -22.22
C GLU A 273 -16.36 17.19 -22.38
N SER A 274 -17.02 16.87 -21.26
CA SER A 274 -18.47 16.73 -21.22
C SER A 274 -19.04 17.65 -20.16
N SER A 275 -19.68 18.73 -20.62
CA SER A 275 -20.39 19.69 -19.76
C SER A 275 -21.54 19.06 -18.97
N LYS A 276 -22.09 17.93 -19.46
CA LYS A 276 -23.20 17.21 -18.80
C LYS A 276 -22.74 16.32 -17.65
N SER A 277 -21.53 15.76 -17.71
CA SER A 277 -21.02 14.84 -16.69
C SER A 277 -19.86 15.41 -15.87
N GLY A 278 -19.41 16.64 -16.16
CA GLY A 278 -18.20 17.24 -15.55
C GLY A 278 -16.91 16.49 -15.88
N LEU A 279 -16.92 15.64 -16.92
CA LEU A 279 -15.78 14.81 -17.30
C LEU A 279 -14.80 15.64 -18.14
N SER A 280 -13.54 15.68 -17.72
CA SER A 280 -12.41 16.16 -18.54
C SER A 280 -11.41 15.02 -18.68
N LEU A 281 -11.22 14.55 -19.91
CA LEU A 281 -10.28 13.50 -20.26
C LEU A 281 -9.37 13.98 -21.39
N ARG A 282 -8.16 13.43 -21.48
CA ARG A 282 -7.23 13.68 -22.58
C ARG A 282 -6.87 12.37 -23.27
N ILE A 283 -6.93 12.38 -24.60
CA ILE A 283 -6.55 11.25 -25.44
C ILE A 283 -5.20 11.54 -26.10
N PHE A 284 -4.28 10.59 -25.97
CA PHE A 284 -2.92 10.62 -26.52
C PHE A 284 -2.82 9.60 -27.67
N PRO A 285 -2.95 10.01 -28.95
CA PRO A 285 -3.00 9.07 -30.07
C PRO A 285 -1.77 8.15 -30.16
N SER A 286 -0.60 8.64 -29.75
CA SER A 286 0.66 7.90 -29.74
C SER A 286 0.84 6.95 -28.55
N ILE A 287 -0.06 6.96 -27.56
CA ILE A 287 0.04 6.11 -26.35
C ILE A 287 -1.32 5.42 -26.08
N PRO A 288 -1.71 4.41 -26.87
CA PRO A 288 -3.02 3.79 -26.78
C PRO A 288 -3.33 3.17 -25.41
N LEU A 289 -2.33 2.55 -24.78
CA LEU A 289 -2.48 1.93 -23.46
C LEU A 289 -2.81 2.95 -22.36
N LEU A 290 -2.30 4.17 -22.45
CA LEU A 290 -2.62 5.24 -21.50
C LEU A 290 -4.09 5.68 -21.64
N ASN A 291 -4.59 5.76 -22.89
CA ASN A 291 -6.00 6.03 -23.15
C ASN A 291 -6.90 4.93 -22.62
N PHE A 292 -6.48 3.67 -22.78
CA PHE A 292 -7.18 2.53 -22.21
C PHE A 292 -7.30 2.65 -20.69
N LEU A 293 -6.21 2.96 -19.97
CA LEU A 293 -6.24 3.15 -18.51
C LEU A 293 -7.23 4.26 -18.10
N SER A 294 -7.17 5.40 -18.78
CA SER A 294 -8.11 6.50 -18.55
C SER A 294 -9.58 6.09 -18.73
N LEU A 295 -9.90 5.41 -19.82
CA LEU A 295 -11.26 4.94 -20.11
C LEU A 295 -11.69 3.81 -19.18
N LEU A 296 -10.76 2.98 -18.72
CA LEU A 296 -10.99 1.92 -17.74
C LEU A 296 -11.44 2.52 -16.40
N LEU A 297 -10.81 3.59 -15.93
CA LEU A 297 -11.22 4.29 -14.71
C LEU A 297 -12.64 4.85 -14.82
N LEU A 298 -13.00 5.41 -15.98
CA LEU A 298 -14.35 5.90 -16.23
C LEU A 298 -15.38 4.77 -16.32
N ALA A 299 -15.02 3.64 -16.93
CA ALA A 299 -15.87 2.47 -16.96
C ALA A 299 -16.09 1.93 -15.54
N ALA A 300 -15.03 1.84 -14.73
CA ALA A 300 -15.09 1.38 -13.33
C ALA A 300 -15.97 2.29 -12.47
N GLN A 301 -15.91 3.61 -12.67
CA GLN A 301 -16.80 4.57 -11.99
C GLN A 301 -18.28 4.32 -12.31
N LYS A 302 -18.60 3.90 -13.54
CA LYS A 302 -19.98 3.59 -13.96
C LYS A 302 -20.43 2.18 -13.59
N GLY A 303 -19.50 1.24 -13.38
CA GLY A 303 -19.80 -0.17 -13.11
C GLY A 303 -20.45 -0.91 -14.27
N ASP A 304 -20.34 -0.40 -15.51
CA ASP A 304 -20.99 -1.00 -16.68
C ASP A 304 -20.10 -2.04 -17.36
N ALA A 305 -20.47 -3.31 -17.20
CA ALA A 305 -19.76 -4.44 -17.80
C ALA A 305 -19.79 -4.45 -19.34
N GLY A 306 -20.79 -3.82 -19.97
CA GLY A 306 -20.86 -3.63 -21.42
C GLY A 306 -19.74 -2.70 -21.90
N LEU A 307 -19.56 -1.57 -21.22
CA LEU A 307 -18.47 -0.62 -21.51
C LEU A 307 -17.10 -1.27 -21.35
N PHE A 308 -16.88 -2.03 -20.28
CA PHE A 308 -15.62 -2.72 -20.07
C PHE A 308 -15.31 -3.73 -21.21
N ARG A 309 -16.28 -4.58 -21.58
CA ARG A 309 -16.09 -5.54 -22.68
C ARG A 309 -15.82 -4.85 -24.02
N GLN A 310 -16.55 -3.77 -24.31
CA GLN A 310 -16.34 -2.98 -25.52
C GLN A 310 -14.95 -2.34 -25.53
N LEU A 311 -14.49 -1.82 -24.39
CA LEU A 311 -13.17 -1.23 -24.24
C LEU A 311 -12.06 -2.27 -24.47
N CYS A 312 -12.14 -3.44 -23.83
CA CYS A 312 -11.20 -4.53 -24.04
C CYS A 312 -11.18 -5.00 -25.50
N LYS A 313 -12.34 -5.09 -26.15
CA LYS A 313 -12.45 -5.46 -27.57
C LYS A 313 -11.79 -4.43 -28.49
N TYR A 314 -12.02 -3.14 -28.22
CA TYR A 314 -11.47 -2.05 -29.05
C TYR A 314 -9.95 -1.96 -28.92
N TYR A 315 -9.40 -2.11 -27.71
CA TYR A 315 -7.96 -2.07 -27.46
C TYR A 315 -7.25 -3.42 -27.58
N ALA A 316 -7.94 -4.48 -28.01
CA ALA A 316 -7.38 -5.84 -28.09
C ALA A 316 -6.01 -5.94 -28.81
N PRO A 317 -5.75 -5.22 -29.94
CA PRO A 317 -4.43 -5.26 -30.58
C PRO A 317 -3.30 -4.77 -29.65
N HIS A 318 -3.56 -3.71 -28.87
CA HIS A 318 -2.57 -3.14 -27.94
C HIS A 318 -2.47 -3.93 -26.64
N LEU A 319 -3.57 -4.54 -26.19
CA LEU A 319 -3.56 -5.40 -25.00
C LEU A 319 -2.79 -6.70 -25.23
N LYS A 320 -2.70 -7.17 -26.48
CA LYS A 320 -1.88 -8.33 -26.83
C LYS A 320 -0.39 -8.10 -26.52
N ASP A 321 0.10 -6.90 -26.77
CA ASP A 321 1.49 -6.52 -26.48
C ASP A 321 1.77 -6.46 -24.96
N ALA A 322 0.72 -6.28 -24.14
CA ALA A 322 0.77 -6.24 -22.68
C ALA A 322 0.17 -7.51 -22.01
N GLU A 323 -0.12 -8.56 -22.78
CA GLU A 323 -0.94 -9.68 -22.34
C GLU A 323 -0.33 -10.45 -21.16
N THR A 324 0.99 -10.63 -21.17
CA THR A 324 1.76 -11.29 -20.10
C THR A 324 1.70 -10.55 -18.77
N LEU A 325 1.38 -9.26 -18.81
CA LEU A 325 1.42 -8.35 -17.67
C LEU A 325 0.01 -8.06 -17.13
N TRP A 326 -0.97 -7.91 -18.01
CA TRP A 326 -2.28 -7.34 -17.67
C TRP A 326 -3.43 -8.35 -17.66
N SER A 327 -3.29 -9.51 -18.30
CA SER A 327 -4.39 -10.48 -18.46
C SER A 327 -5.06 -10.87 -17.13
N ASP A 328 -4.27 -11.30 -16.14
CA ASP A 328 -4.75 -11.64 -14.80
C ASP A 328 -5.36 -10.43 -14.09
N ALA A 329 -4.68 -9.27 -14.16
CA ALA A 329 -5.15 -8.05 -13.50
C ALA A 329 -6.48 -7.56 -14.08
N LEU A 330 -6.63 -7.54 -15.40
CA LEU A 330 -7.87 -7.13 -16.07
C LEU A 330 -9.00 -8.10 -15.79
N SER A 331 -8.71 -9.39 -15.68
CA SER A 331 -9.72 -10.39 -15.35
C SER A 331 -10.23 -10.20 -13.91
N ASN A 332 -9.34 -9.96 -12.96
CA ASN A 332 -9.68 -9.64 -11.58
C ASN A 332 -10.41 -8.29 -11.45
N ILE A 333 -9.99 -7.26 -12.19
CA ILE A 333 -10.70 -5.97 -12.28
C ILE A 333 -12.11 -6.18 -12.85
N GLY A 334 -12.24 -7.03 -13.87
CA GLY A 334 -13.51 -7.49 -14.44
C GLY A 334 -14.47 -8.06 -13.39
N GLU A 335 -13.95 -8.84 -12.46
CA GLU A 335 -14.73 -9.39 -11.35
C GLU A 335 -15.08 -8.33 -10.31
N VAL A 336 -14.08 -7.56 -9.84
CA VAL A 336 -14.22 -6.58 -8.75
C VAL A 336 -15.14 -5.42 -9.11
N TRP A 337 -14.99 -4.83 -10.30
CA TRP A 337 -15.68 -3.59 -10.69
C TRP A 337 -16.90 -3.82 -11.58
N PHE A 338 -16.97 -4.97 -12.26
CA PHE A 338 -17.99 -5.22 -13.28
C PHE A 338 -18.79 -6.51 -13.06
N GLY A 339 -18.49 -7.28 -12.02
CA GLY A 339 -19.19 -8.52 -11.69
C GLY A 339 -19.09 -9.60 -12.77
N ILE A 340 -18.07 -9.52 -13.64
CA ILE A 340 -17.85 -10.48 -14.72
C ILE A 340 -17.25 -11.73 -14.08
N ARG A 341 -18.04 -12.81 -14.01
CA ARG A 341 -17.53 -14.10 -13.54
C ARG A 341 -16.48 -14.61 -14.51
N MET A 342 -15.24 -14.72 -14.06
CA MET A 342 -14.19 -15.38 -14.83
C MET A 342 -14.59 -16.84 -15.08
N PRO A 343 -14.53 -17.34 -16.33
CA PRO A 343 -14.51 -18.77 -16.57
C PRO A 343 -13.27 -19.28 -15.84
N ARG A 344 -13.45 -20.04 -14.75
CA ARG A 344 -12.34 -20.70 -14.09
C ARG A 344 -11.74 -21.68 -15.09
N GLN A 345 -10.67 -21.30 -15.77
CA GLN A 345 -9.72 -22.24 -16.36
C GLN A 345 -8.93 -22.90 -15.22
N GLY A 346 -9.66 -23.65 -14.39
CA GLY A 346 -9.17 -24.36 -13.22
C GLY A 346 -9.72 -25.78 -13.16
N GLY A 347 -10.24 -26.30 -14.28
CA GLY A 347 -10.37 -27.74 -14.45
C GLY A 347 -8.97 -28.30 -14.63
N ASN A 348 -8.52 -29.11 -13.66
CA ASN A 348 -7.28 -29.86 -13.79
C ASN A 348 -7.44 -30.75 -15.05
N PRO A 349 -6.63 -30.59 -16.10
CA PRO A 349 -6.83 -31.31 -17.38
C PRO A 349 -6.89 -32.83 -17.19
N LEU A 350 -6.20 -33.35 -16.16
CA LEU A 350 -6.23 -34.76 -15.76
C LEU A 350 -7.60 -35.18 -15.19
N PHE A 351 -8.29 -34.30 -14.46
CA PHE A 351 -9.60 -34.58 -13.87
C PHE A 351 -10.72 -34.48 -14.92
N ASP A 352 -10.61 -33.56 -15.88
CA ASP A 352 -11.51 -33.52 -17.04
C ASP A 352 -11.29 -34.71 -17.98
N MET A 353 -10.04 -35.16 -18.14
CA MET A 353 -9.71 -36.37 -18.91
C MET A 353 -10.21 -37.65 -18.20
N MET A 354 -10.00 -37.79 -16.88
CA MET A 354 -10.57 -38.89 -16.10
C MET A 354 -12.09 -38.84 -16.07
N GLY A 355 -12.72 -37.67 -15.98
CA GLY A 355 -14.18 -37.52 -16.07
C GLY A 355 -14.73 -37.96 -17.42
N SER A 356 -14.04 -37.62 -18.52
CA SER A 356 -14.44 -38.06 -19.85
C SER A 356 -14.18 -39.55 -20.13
N MET A 357 -13.15 -40.16 -19.52
CA MET A 357 -12.89 -41.60 -19.64
C MET A 357 -13.75 -42.46 -18.70
N LEU A 358 -14.06 -41.97 -17.49
CA LEU A 358 -14.82 -42.72 -16.49
C LEU A 358 -16.33 -42.63 -16.73
N PHE A 359 -16.80 -41.57 -17.41
CA PHE A 359 -18.22 -41.32 -17.69
C PHE A 359 -18.55 -41.23 -19.20
N GLY A 360 -17.56 -41.38 -20.08
CA GLY A 360 -17.73 -41.41 -21.53
C GLY A 360 -17.79 -42.83 -22.07
N GLY A 361 -18.86 -43.55 -21.75
CA GLY A 361 -19.20 -44.84 -22.35
C GLY A 361 -20.72 -44.91 -22.54
N GLY A 362 -21.17 -45.03 -23.78
CA GLY A 362 -22.55 -44.71 -24.18
C GLY A 362 -23.65 -45.52 -23.49
N GLY A 363 -24.83 -44.92 -23.41
CA GLY A 363 -26.04 -45.59 -22.95
C GLY A 363 -27.16 -44.59 -22.70
N GLY A 364 -28.04 -44.41 -23.69
CA GLY A 364 -29.29 -43.68 -23.50
C GLY A 364 -30.12 -44.32 -22.39
N GLY A 365 -30.70 -43.50 -21.52
CA GLY A 365 -31.52 -43.99 -20.41
C GLY A 365 -32.10 -42.84 -19.60
N GLN A 366 -33.42 -42.76 -19.61
CA GLN A 366 -34.29 -41.75 -19.04
C GLN A 366 -34.48 -41.95 -17.52
N GLY A 367 -34.56 -40.85 -16.77
CA GLY A 367 -35.34 -40.74 -15.52
C GLY A 367 -34.67 -41.18 -14.21
N GLY A 368 -34.74 -40.32 -13.19
CA GLY A 368 -34.45 -40.72 -11.80
C GLY A 368 -34.14 -39.57 -10.84
N GLN A 369 -35.17 -39.06 -10.18
CA GLN A 369 -35.09 -38.18 -9.00
C GLN A 369 -34.25 -38.80 -7.88
N GLY A 370 -33.35 -38.01 -7.27
CA GLY A 370 -32.62 -38.38 -6.06
C GLY A 370 -32.16 -37.16 -5.28
N ARG A 371 -32.84 -36.87 -4.16
CA ARG A 371 -32.44 -35.90 -3.14
C ARG A 371 -31.17 -36.37 -2.43
N GLY A 372 -30.19 -35.49 -2.27
CA GLY A 372 -29.04 -35.69 -1.38
C GLY A 372 -28.41 -34.34 -1.05
N GLY A 373 -28.73 -33.79 0.12
CA GLY A 373 -28.15 -32.55 0.61
C GLY A 373 -26.77 -32.76 1.21
N THR A 374 -25.87 -31.80 0.96
CA THR A 374 -24.62 -31.65 1.71
C THR A 374 -24.54 -30.23 2.30
N PRO A 375 -23.86 -30.06 3.46
CA PRO A 375 -24.10 -28.93 4.35
C PRO A 375 -23.37 -27.67 3.89
N ARG A 376 -24.09 -26.55 3.84
CA ARG A 376 -23.51 -25.21 3.73
C ARG A 376 -22.92 -24.80 5.08
N SER A 377 -21.59 -24.67 5.13
CA SER A 377 -20.87 -24.01 6.21
C SER A 377 -20.86 -22.49 5.98
N ASN A 378 -21.57 -21.78 6.87
CA ASN A 378 -21.33 -20.45 7.40
C ASN A 378 -20.89 -19.31 6.46
N THR A 379 -21.87 -18.52 6.02
CA THR A 379 -21.75 -17.06 5.89
C THR A 379 -22.93 -16.39 6.61
N PRO A 380 -22.72 -15.29 7.37
CA PRO A 380 -23.81 -14.62 8.10
C PRO A 380 -24.79 -13.93 7.13
N LYS A 381 -26.09 -14.08 7.38
CA LYS A 381 -27.15 -13.33 6.67
C LYS A 381 -27.22 -11.88 7.17
N PRO A 382 -27.56 -10.92 6.29
CA PRO A 382 -27.73 -9.52 6.66
C PRO A 382 -29.01 -9.31 7.48
N VAL A 383 -28.89 -8.48 8.52
CA VAL A 383 -29.98 -8.04 9.40
C VAL A 383 -30.98 -7.22 8.58
N THR A 384 -32.20 -7.75 8.43
CA THR A 384 -33.35 -7.00 7.92
C THR A 384 -33.85 -6.06 9.01
N GLY A 385 -33.68 -4.76 8.81
CA GLY A 385 -34.22 -3.71 9.67
C GLY A 385 -35.75 -3.78 9.73
N GLY A 386 -36.28 -3.80 10.96
CA GLY A 386 -37.70 -3.74 11.23
C GLY A 386 -38.32 -2.43 10.76
N LYS A 387 -39.50 -2.53 10.13
CA LYS A 387 -40.40 -1.40 9.89
C LYS A 387 -40.74 -0.75 11.24
N ARG A 388 -40.37 0.51 11.44
CA ARG A 388 -40.99 1.38 12.44
C ARG A 388 -42.23 2.00 11.80
N GLU A 389 -43.40 1.66 12.32
CA GLU A 389 -44.63 2.43 12.08
C GLU A 389 -44.44 3.84 12.62
N ILE A 390 -44.89 4.83 11.84
CA ILE A 390 -44.91 6.24 12.22
C ILE A 390 -46.23 6.48 12.93
N GLU A 391 -46.20 6.70 14.25
CA GLU A 391 -47.35 7.19 15.02
C GLU A 391 -47.75 8.59 14.56
N LYS A 392 -49.05 8.81 14.36
CA LYS A 392 -49.63 10.15 14.11
C LYS A 392 -49.63 10.97 15.41
N PRO A 393 -49.34 12.28 15.36
CA PRO A 393 -49.38 13.13 16.54
C PRO A 393 -50.82 13.42 17.01
N PRO A 394 -51.05 13.62 18.32
CA PRO A 394 -52.37 13.83 18.90
C PRO A 394 -52.90 15.23 18.61
N THR A 395 -54.20 15.30 18.35
CA THR A 395 -55.00 16.52 18.23
C THR A 395 -55.15 17.20 19.60
N MET A 396 -54.78 18.48 19.69
CA MET A 396 -55.12 19.34 20.83
C MET A 396 -56.56 19.83 20.65
N ASP A 397 -57.45 19.38 21.53
CA ASP A 397 -58.68 20.10 21.87
C ASP A 397 -58.42 20.84 23.18
N LEU A 398 -58.55 22.15 23.16
CA LEU A 398 -58.63 23.01 24.34
C LEU A 398 -59.98 23.72 24.29
N ASP A 399 -60.71 23.54 25.40
CA ASP A 399 -62.03 24.12 25.70
C ASP A 399 -62.15 25.63 25.42
#